data_AF-A0A962SET0-F1
#
_entry.id   AF-A0A962SET0-F1
#
_cell.length_a   1.000
_cell.length_b   1.000
_cell.length_c   1.000
_cell.angle_alpha   90.00
_cell.angle_beta   90.00
_cell.angle_gamma   90.00
#
_symmetry.space_group_name_H-M   'P 1'
#
loop_
_entity.id
_entity.type
_entity.pdbx_description
1 polymer ?
#
loop_
_entity_poly.entity_id
_entity_poly.type
_entity_poly.pdbx_seq_one_letter_code
_entity_poly.pdbx_strand_id
1 'polypeptide(L)'
;MIGPVDLQCARALCKSRRDLHLPASTDEAGIFFNLAMNRALYSPPRSAIYFVDSHHVAVEEIIRAALTGMGVELRMEQLYLDALSIFKSVKRIGLTPAEAAAVMVALRLNGIQVTVTE
;
A
#
# COMPACT_ATOMS: atom_id res chain seq x y z
N MET A 1 23.19 6.00 -10.46
CA MET A 1 22.62 5.03 -9.51
C MET A 1 22.02 5.85 -8.37
N ILE A 2 20.69 5.90 -8.26
CA ILE A 2 20.03 6.64 -7.16
C ILE A 2 20.20 5.77 -5.90
N GLY A 3 20.92 6.29 -4.90
CA GLY A 3 21.16 5.59 -3.65
C GLY A 3 19.88 5.38 -2.83
N PRO A 4 19.91 4.54 -1.78
CA PRO A 4 18.76 4.35 -0.90
C PRO A 4 18.36 5.69 -0.30
N VAL A 5 17.04 5.94 -0.26
CA VAL A 5 16.48 7.13 0.39
C VAL A 5 16.87 7.09 1.86
N ASP A 6 17.53 8.14 2.37
CA ASP A 6 17.93 8.18 3.77
C ASP A 6 16.71 8.23 4.71
N LEU A 7 16.91 7.80 5.96
CA LEU A 7 15.85 7.71 6.97
C LEU A 7 15.16 9.06 7.25
N GLN A 8 15.88 10.18 7.18
CA GLN A 8 15.33 11.52 7.39
C GLN A 8 14.47 11.96 6.21
N CYS A 9 14.92 11.71 4.97
CA CYS A 9 14.14 11.90 3.75
C CYS A 9 12.88 11.04 3.74
N ALA A 10 12.98 9.76 4.10
CA ALA A 10 11.83 8.87 4.21
C ALA A 10 10.82 9.40 5.24
N ARG A 11 11.28 9.81 6.44
CA ARG A 11 10.43 10.43 7.48
C ARG A 11 9.80 11.74 7.03
N ALA A 12 10.51 12.56 6.26
CA ALA A 12 9.97 13.82 5.72
C ALA A 12 8.87 13.54 4.67
N LEU A 13 9.07 12.54 3.80
CA LEU A 13 8.07 12.11 2.82
C LEU A 13 6.82 11.51 3.49
N CYS A 14 6.97 10.82 4.63
CA CYS A 14 5.82 10.37 5.44
C CYS A 14 4.99 11.55 6.01
N LYS A 15 5.58 12.73 6.21
CA LYS A 15 4.89 13.93 6.73
C LYS A 15 4.15 14.74 5.65
N SER A 16 4.46 14.51 4.37
CA SER A 16 3.78 15.14 3.26
C SER A 16 2.31 14.68 3.25
N ARG A 17 1.40 15.55 3.73
CA ARG A 17 -0.04 15.39 3.63
C ARG A 17 -0.47 15.57 2.17
N ARG A 18 -0.15 14.63 1.29
CA ARG A 18 -0.89 14.52 0.03
C ARG A 18 -2.29 14.04 0.40
N ASP A 19 -3.29 14.80 0.01
CA ASP A 19 -4.68 14.39 0.18
C ASP A 19 -4.94 13.17 -0.71
N LEU A 20 -5.44 12.10 -0.12
CA LEU A 20 -5.69 10.83 -0.81
C LEU A 20 -7.20 10.65 -1.09
N HIS A 21 -7.93 11.75 -1.30
CA HIS A 21 -9.26 11.70 -1.90
C HIS A 21 -9.12 11.35 -3.39
N LEU A 22 -8.80 10.08 -3.65
CA LEU A 22 -8.70 9.52 -4.98
C LEU A 22 -10.08 8.98 -5.39
N PRO A 23 -10.63 9.40 -6.54
CA PRO A 23 -11.85 8.79 -7.06
C PRO A 23 -11.62 7.29 -7.33
N ALA A 24 -12.66 6.46 -7.19
CA ALA A 24 -12.57 5.03 -7.53
C ALA A 24 -12.11 4.74 -8.97
N SER A 25 -12.25 5.70 -9.89
CA SER A 25 -11.78 5.61 -11.27
C SER A 25 -10.27 5.81 -11.44
N THR A 26 -9.52 6.17 -10.38
CA THR A 26 -8.08 6.42 -10.47
C THR A 26 -7.35 5.18 -10.94
N ASP A 27 -6.55 5.32 -11.99
CA ASP A 27 -5.71 4.25 -12.52
C ASP A 27 -4.56 3.90 -11.57
N GLU A 28 -3.92 2.75 -11.79
CA GLU A 28 -2.87 2.26 -10.89
C GLU A 28 -1.63 3.19 -10.87
N ALA A 29 -1.36 3.90 -11.96
CA ALA A 29 -0.35 4.95 -12.01
C ALA A 29 -0.72 6.14 -11.11
N GLY A 30 -1.96 6.63 -11.18
CA GLY A 30 -2.47 7.68 -10.30
C GLY A 30 -2.47 7.27 -8.82
N ILE A 31 -2.75 6.01 -8.51
CA ILE A 31 -2.61 5.47 -7.15
C ILE A 31 -1.17 5.59 -6.69
N PHE A 32 -0.19 5.14 -7.48
CA PHE A 32 1.23 5.25 -7.14
C PHE A 32 1.70 6.68 -6.88
N PHE A 33 1.36 7.62 -7.76
CA PHE A 33 1.80 9.01 -7.61
C PHE A 33 1.32 9.66 -6.30
N ASN A 34 0.20 9.18 -5.75
CA ASN A 34 -0.40 9.74 -4.55
C ASN A 34 -0.10 8.92 -3.29
N LEU A 35 0.29 7.64 -3.43
CA LEU A 35 0.61 6.78 -2.30
C LEU A 35 2.01 7.09 -1.75
N ALA A 36 2.05 7.71 -0.57
CA ALA A 36 3.30 7.94 0.16
C ALA A 36 3.68 6.73 1.03
N MET A 37 4.94 6.72 1.51
CA MET A 37 5.38 5.76 2.54
C MET A 37 4.49 5.85 3.79
N ASN A 38 4.32 4.72 4.50
CA ASN A 38 3.43 4.59 5.67
C ASN A 38 1.94 4.80 5.37
N ARG A 39 1.51 4.59 4.12
CA ARG A 39 0.11 4.68 3.72
C ARG A 39 -0.32 3.46 2.91
N ALA A 40 -1.60 3.15 2.99
CA ALA A 40 -2.26 2.14 2.19
C ALA A 40 -3.59 2.68 1.67
N LEU A 41 -4.01 2.22 0.48
CA LEU A 41 -5.29 2.56 -0.13
C LEU A 41 -6.08 1.27 -0.32
N TYR A 42 -7.25 1.19 0.31
CA TYR A 42 -8.20 0.13 0.03
C TYR A 42 -9.20 0.61 -1.02
N SER A 43 -9.38 -0.18 -2.08
CA SER A 43 -10.39 0.06 -3.12
C SER A 43 -11.44 -1.04 -3.06
N PRO A 44 -12.63 -0.78 -2.48
CA PRO A 44 -13.74 -1.72 -2.46
C PRO A 44 -14.17 -2.21 -3.86
N PRO A 45 -14.28 -1.34 -4.89
CA PRO A 45 -14.65 -1.77 -6.25
C PRO A 45 -13.69 -2.80 -6.85
N ARG A 46 -12.42 -2.75 -6.46
CA ARG A 46 -11.38 -3.68 -6.91
C ARG A 46 -11.10 -4.80 -5.91
N SER A 47 -11.74 -4.76 -4.74
CA SER A 47 -11.50 -5.66 -3.61
C SER A 47 -10.00 -5.81 -3.33
N ALA A 48 -9.27 -4.70 -3.29
CA ALA A 48 -7.81 -4.72 -3.23
C ALA A 48 -7.22 -3.61 -2.36
N ILE A 49 -6.12 -3.93 -1.67
CA ILE A 49 -5.27 -2.97 -0.97
C ILE A 49 -4.03 -2.69 -1.80
N TYR A 50 -3.72 -1.41 -1.97
CA TYR A 50 -2.53 -0.89 -2.62
C TYR A 50 -1.61 -0.28 -1.57
N PHE A 51 -0.32 -0.60 -1.61
CA PHE A 51 0.66 -0.07 -0.67
C PHE A 51 2.06 0.00 -1.28
N VAL A 52 2.90 0.87 -0.70
CA VAL A 52 4.33 0.91 -0.99
C VAL A 52 5.05 0.32 0.20
N ASP A 53 5.93 -0.64 -0.09
CA ASP A 53 6.76 -1.30 0.92
C ASP A 53 8.15 -0.66 0.94
N SER A 54 8.78 -0.57 2.11
CA SER A 54 10.09 0.04 2.25
C SER A 54 10.88 -0.59 3.39
N HIS A 55 12.21 -0.42 3.38
CA HIS A 55 13.07 -0.86 4.49
C HIS A 55 12.75 -0.17 5.84
N HIS A 56 11.95 0.89 5.83
CA HIS A 56 11.58 1.64 7.03
C HIS A 56 10.15 1.36 7.52
N VAL A 57 9.29 0.86 6.62
CA VAL A 57 7.90 0.51 6.92
C VAL A 57 7.61 -0.77 6.15
N ALA A 58 7.66 -1.90 6.86
CA ALA A 58 7.41 -3.22 6.33
C ALA A 58 5.90 -3.50 6.31
N VAL A 59 5.19 -2.80 5.43
CA VAL A 59 3.74 -2.93 5.27
C VAL A 59 3.39 -4.37 4.91
N GLU A 60 4.21 -5.00 4.06
CA GLU A 60 4.00 -6.39 3.66
C GLU A 60 4.02 -7.35 4.86
N GLU A 61 4.94 -7.18 5.80
CA GLU A 61 5.05 -8.04 6.98
C GLU A 61 3.83 -7.94 7.88
N ILE A 62 3.28 -6.72 8.05
CA ILE A 62 2.07 -6.48 8.83
C ILE A 62 0.88 -7.18 8.16
N ILE A 63 0.72 -7.04 6.84
CA ILE A 63 -0.37 -7.69 6.11
C ILE A 63 -0.22 -9.21 6.16
N ARG A 64 1.00 -9.72 5.98
CA ARG A 64 1.31 -11.15 6.06
C ARG A 64 0.93 -11.71 7.43
N ALA A 65 1.29 -11.04 8.52
CA ALA A 65 0.95 -11.47 9.87
C ALA A 65 -0.57 -11.49 10.09
N ALA A 66 -1.30 -10.48 9.61
CA ALA A 66 -2.76 -10.41 9.72
C ALA A 66 -3.44 -11.57 8.98
N LEU A 67 -3.06 -11.84 7.73
CA LEU A 67 -3.63 -12.91 6.92
C LEU A 67 -3.26 -14.30 7.46
N THR A 68 -2.03 -14.47 7.92
CA THR A 68 -1.59 -15.74 8.53
C THR A 68 -2.40 -16.05 9.79
N GLY A 69 -2.72 -15.04 10.61
CA GLY A 69 -3.60 -15.19 11.77
C GLY A 69 -5.03 -15.62 11.41
N MET A 70 -5.46 -15.39 10.16
CA MET A 70 -6.74 -15.85 9.62
C MET A 70 -6.65 -17.20 8.90
N GLY A 71 -5.45 -17.79 8.79
CA GLY A 71 -5.22 -18.99 7.98
C GLY A 71 -5.26 -18.74 6.47
N VAL A 72 -5.08 -17.49 6.04
CA VAL A 72 -5.11 -17.08 4.63
C VAL A 72 -3.68 -16.89 4.10
N GLU A 73 -3.40 -17.44 2.93
CA GLU A 73 -2.13 -17.26 2.24
C GLU A 73 -2.07 -15.89 1.57
N LEU A 74 -0.96 -15.15 1.79
CA LEU A 74 -0.75 -13.87 1.15
C LEU A 74 -0.45 -14.04 -0.35
N ARG A 75 -1.36 -13.55 -1.20
CA ARG A 75 -1.15 -13.44 -2.65
C ARG A 75 -0.99 -11.98 -3.05
N MET A 76 0.23 -11.62 -3.41
CA MET A 76 0.63 -10.25 -3.67
C MET A 76 1.16 -10.10 -5.09
N GLU A 77 0.84 -8.97 -5.70
CA GLU A 77 1.27 -8.59 -7.03
C GLU A 77 2.07 -7.30 -6.98
N GLN A 78 3.21 -7.27 -7.67
CA GLN A 78 3.98 -6.06 -7.90
C GLN A 78 3.46 -5.38 -9.17
N LEU A 79 3.00 -4.14 -9.07
CA LEU A 79 2.64 -3.34 -10.22
C LEU A 79 3.87 -2.58 -10.73
N TYR A 80 3.86 -2.21 -12.00
CA TYR A 80 4.95 -1.50 -12.67
C TYR A 80 4.44 -0.26 -13.38
N LEU A 81 5.26 0.78 -13.46
CA LEU A 81 4.91 2.05 -14.11
C LEU A 81 5.09 2.02 -15.64
N ASP A 82 5.76 0.99 -16.15
CA ASP A 82 6.09 0.83 -17.55
C ASP A 82 5.72 -0.58 -18.05
N ALA A 83 5.45 -0.67 -19.34
CA ALA A 83 5.10 -1.93 -20.00
C ALA A 83 6.23 -2.96 -19.99
N LEU A 84 7.48 -2.53 -19.82
CA LEU A 84 8.66 -3.40 -19.77
C LEU A 84 8.98 -3.88 -18.34
N SER A 85 8.16 -3.52 -17.34
CA SER A 85 8.32 -3.91 -15.93
C SER A 85 9.68 -3.49 -15.31
N ILE A 86 10.24 -2.38 -15.76
CA ILE A 86 11.54 -1.88 -15.30
C ILE A 86 11.39 -1.07 -14.01
N PHE A 87 10.35 -0.25 -13.91
CA PHE A 87 10.10 0.67 -12.81
C PHE A 87 8.99 0.14 -11.90
N LYS A 88 9.41 -0.35 -10.73
CA LYS A 88 8.50 -0.84 -9.69
C LYS A 88 7.59 0.29 -9.20
N SER A 89 6.30 0.00 -9.18
CA SER A 89 5.23 0.84 -8.64
C SER A 89 4.82 0.36 -7.24
N VAL A 90 3.54 0.51 -6.90
CA VAL A 90 2.92 -0.05 -5.69
C VAL A 90 2.79 -1.58 -5.77
N LYS A 91 2.63 -2.20 -4.61
CA LYS A 91 2.19 -3.59 -4.46
C LYS A 91 0.67 -3.62 -4.27
N ARG A 92 0.03 -4.67 -4.77
CA ARG A 92 -1.42 -4.91 -4.68
C ARG A 92 -1.70 -6.28 -4.06
N ILE A 93 -2.71 -6.35 -3.20
CA ILE A 93 -3.24 -7.60 -2.66
C ILE A 93 -4.75 -7.60 -2.84
N GLY A 94 -5.29 -8.65 -3.46
CA GLY A 94 -6.73 -8.89 -3.53
C GLY A 94 -7.22 -9.52 -2.22
N LEU A 95 -8.32 -9.00 -1.67
CA LEU A 95 -8.85 -9.38 -0.36
C LEU A 95 -10.38 -9.48 -0.41
N THR A 96 -10.93 -10.43 0.32
CA THR A 96 -12.37 -10.42 0.63
C THR A 96 -12.71 -9.28 1.59
N PRO A 97 -13.98 -8.86 1.74
CA PRO A 97 -14.35 -7.80 2.67
C PRO A 97 -13.93 -8.08 4.13
N ALA A 98 -13.98 -9.34 4.57
CA ALA A 98 -13.57 -9.75 5.91
C ALA A 98 -12.05 -9.65 6.10
N GLU A 99 -11.27 -10.13 5.13
CA GLU A 99 -9.81 -10.00 5.13
C GLU A 99 -9.38 -8.54 5.06
N ALA A 100 -10.02 -7.74 4.21
CA ALA A 100 -9.77 -6.31 4.09
C ALA A 100 -9.99 -5.61 5.45
N ALA A 101 -11.08 -5.91 6.16
CA ALA A 101 -11.32 -5.35 7.48
C ALA A 101 -10.20 -5.69 8.47
N ALA A 102 -9.80 -6.96 8.56
CA ALA A 102 -8.73 -7.41 9.45
C ALA A 102 -7.38 -6.76 9.11
N VAL A 103 -7.02 -6.72 7.83
CA VAL A 103 -5.78 -6.11 7.35
C VAL A 103 -5.78 -4.60 7.63
N MET A 104 -6.87 -3.89 7.32
CA MET A 104 -6.97 -2.45 7.60
C MET A 104 -6.81 -2.13 9.10
N VAL A 105 -7.37 -2.97 9.98
CA VAL A 105 -7.18 -2.83 11.43
C VAL A 105 -5.71 -3.03 11.82
N ALA A 106 -5.08 -4.11 11.34
CA ALA A 106 -3.67 -4.38 11.62
C ALA A 106 -2.74 -3.25 11.16
N LEU A 107 -2.99 -2.71 9.96
CA LEU A 107 -2.26 -1.56 9.42
C LEU A 107 -2.39 -0.33 10.32
N ARG A 108 -3.62 0.01 10.73
CA ARG A 108 -3.89 1.17 11.61
C ARG A 108 -3.25 1.02 12.99
N LEU A 109 -3.26 -0.18 13.57
CA LEU A 109 -2.61 -0.46 14.85
C LEU A 109 -1.08 -0.27 14.80
N ASN A 110 -0.48 -0.44 13.61
CA ASN A 110 0.94 -0.20 13.37
C ASN A 110 1.24 1.24 12.89
N GLY A 111 0.26 2.15 12.97
CA GLY A 111 0.44 3.56 12.62
C GLY A 111 0.45 3.84 11.12
N ILE A 112 0.01 2.89 10.27
CA ILE A 112 -0.15 3.09 8.83
C ILE A 112 -1.49 3.77 8.56
N GLN A 113 -1.45 4.85 7.78
CA GLN A 113 -2.67 5.55 7.38
C GLN A 113 -3.36 4.78 6.25
N VAL A 114 -4.59 4.34 6.49
CA VAL A 114 -5.39 3.63 5.49
C VAL A 114 -6.49 4.55 4.97
N THR A 115 -6.47 4.84 3.67
CA THR A 115 -7.55 5.53 2.96
C THR A 115 -8.43 4.53 2.23
N VAL A 116 -9.72 4.80 2.12
CA VAL A 116 -10.68 3.99 1.37
C VAL A 116 -11.22 4.83 0.22
N THR A 117 -11.16 4.33 -1.02
CA THR A 117 -11.80 5.00 -2.17
C THR A 117 -13.30 4.76 -2.13
N GLU A 118 -14.09 5.82 -2.26
CA GLU A 118 -15.55 5.75 -2.47
C GLU A 118 -15.89 5.44 -3.93
#